data_AF-A0A1Y3Q1S4-F1
#
_entry.id   AF-A0A1Y3Q1S4-F1
#
_cell.length_a   1.000
_cell.length_b   1.000
_cell.length_c   1.000
_cell.angle_alpha   90.00
_cell.angle_beta   90.00
_cell.angle_gamma   90.00
#
_symmetry.space_group_name_H-M   'P 1'
#
loop_
_entity.id
_entity.type
_entity.pdbx_description
1 polymer ?
#
loop_
_entity_poly.entity_id
_entity_poly.type
_entity_poly.pdbx_seq_one_letter_code
_entity_poly.pdbx_strand_id
1 'polypeptide(L)' 'MLDLFEDMERLKLRFISAFEELARRGVISEDDLAEIIDLVDRLDELTEEQIKERLGRFIPGDQDVRLA' A
#
# COMPACT_ATOMS: atom_id res chain seq x y z
N MET A 1 11.15 23.92 8.05
CA MET A 1 10.60 22.70 8.66
C MET A 1 9.62 22.15 7.66
N LEU A 2 9.98 21.08 6.97
CA LEU A 2 9.02 20.36 6.13
C LEU A 2 7.94 19.83 7.05
N ASP A 3 6.70 20.14 6.71
CA ASP A 3 5.53 19.81 7.53
C ASP A 3 5.36 18.29 7.51
N LEU A 4 5.04 17.67 8.65
CA LEU A 4 4.83 16.22 8.76
C LEU A 4 3.82 15.71 7.71
N PHE A 5 2.88 16.59 7.34
CA PHE A 5 1.93 16.40 6.27
C PHE A 5 2.57 16.30 4.88
N GLU A 6 3.52 17.16 4.53
CA GLU A 6 4.20 17.13 3.23
C GLU A 6 5.06 15.87 3.07
N ASP A 7 5.72 15.45 4.16
CA ASP A 7 6.47 14.18 4.18
C ASP A 7 5.55 12.96 4.02
N MET A 8 4.37 13.00 4.63
CA MET A 8 3.34 11.96 4.49
C MET A 8 2.83 11.87 3.04
N GLU A 9 2.45 12.99 2.45
CA GLU A 9 1.96 13.05 1.06
C GLU A 9 3.03 12.55 0.08
N ARG A 10 4.30 12.92 0.31
CA ARG A 10 5.42 12.43 -0.49
C ARG A 10 5.61 10.92 -0.35
N LEU A 11 5.38 10.37 0.85
CA LEU A 11 5.45 8.93 1.09
C LEU A 11 4.32 8.19 0.37
N LYS A 12 3.08 8.69 0.44
CA LYS A 12 1.91 8.14 -0.28
C LYS A 12 2.19 8.07 -1.79
N LEU A 13 2.68 9.16 -2.38
CA LEU A 13 3.03 9.20 -3.80
C LEU A 13 4.10 8.17 -4.18
N ARG A 14 5.19 8.06 -3.40
CA ARG A 14 6.24 7.08 -3.66
C ARG A 14 5.73 5.64 -3.55
N PHE A 15 4.81 5.39 -2.64
CA PHE A 15 4.17 4.09 -2.47
C PHE A 15 3.34 3.74 -3.70
N ILE A 16 2.44 4.63 -4.13
CA ILE A 16 1.61 4.43 -5.35
C ILE A 16 2.51 4.18 -6.57
N SER A 17 3.54 4.99 -6.78
CA SER A 17 4.45 4.82 -7.93
C SER A 17 5.18 3.46 -7.93
N ALA A 18 5.45 2.87 -6.77
CA ALA A 18 6.04 1.54 -6.69
C ALA A 18 5.05 0.47 -7.16
N PHE A 19 3.78 0.55 -6.76
CA PHE A 19 2.75 -0.39 -7.19
C PHE A 19 2.34 -0.19 -8.66
N GLU A 20 2.34 1.03 -9.18
CA GLU A 20 2.17 1.30 -10.61
C GLU A 20 3.25 0.61 -11.46
N GLU A 21 4.50 0.57 -10.97
CA GLU A 21 5.58 -0.17 -11.61
C GLU A 21 5.36 -1.68 -11.55
N LEU A 22 4.84 -2.21 -10.44
CA LEU A 22 4.47 -3.62 -10.32
C LEU A 22 3.34 -4.01 -11.28
N ALA A 23 2.32 -3.16 -11.41
CA ALA A 23 1.21 -3.37 -12.35
C ALA A 23 1.71 -3.33 -13.80
N ARG A 24 2.55 -2.34 -14.15
CA ARG A 24 3.18 -2.25 -15.48
C ARG A 24 4.04 -3.46 -15.84
N ARG A 25 4.62 -4.13 -14.84
CA ARG A 25 5.38 -5.38 -15.00
C ARG A 25 4.51 -6.64 -14.99
N GLY A 26 3.20 -6.50 -14.79
CA GLY A 26 2.25 -7.62 -14.70
C GLY A 26 2.41 -8.46 -13.43
N VAL A 27 3.04 -7.91 -12.38
CA VAL A 27 3.20 -8.60 -11.08
C VAL A 27 1.91 -8.56 -10.27
N ILE A 28 1.14 -7.48 -10.42
CA ILE A 28 -0.21 -7.30 -9.88
C ILE A 28 -1.14 -6.92 -11.03
N SER A 29 -2.44 -7.13 -10.87
CA SER A 29 -3.45 -6.69 -11.83
C SER A 29 -3.73 -5.19 -11.72
N GLU A 30 -4.40 -4.61 -12.72
CA GLU A 30 -4.89 -3.23 -12.64
C GLU A 30 -5.95 -3.07 -11.55
N ASP A 31 -6.74 -4.11 -11.29
CA ASP A 31 -7.72 -4.13 -10.20
C ASP A 31 -7.04 -4.09 -8.83
N ASP A 32 -5.94 -4.85 -8.65
CA ASP A 32 -5.12 -4.81 -7.44
C ASP A 32 -4.53 -3.42 -7.21
N LEU A 33 -4.04 -2.78 -8.27
CA LEU A 33 -3.52 -1.41 -8.19
C LEU A 33 -4.61 -0.42 -7.77
N ALA A 34 -5.82 -0.55 -8.32
CA ALA A 34 -6.95 0.29 -7.95
C ALA A 34 -7.32 0.15 -6.47
N GLU A 35 -7.32 -1.08 -5.94
CA GLU A 35 -7.54 -1.33 -4.50
C GLU A 35 -6.45 -0.71 -3.62
N ILE A 36 -5.18 -0.76 -4.06
CA ILE A 36 -4.06 -0.15 -3.34
C ILE A 36 -4.16 1.39 -3.33
N ILE A 37 -4.60 2.00 -4.43
CA ILE A 37 -4.82 3.45 -4.50
C ILE A 37 -5.93 3.86 -3.53
N ASP A 38 -7.08 3.16 -3.53
CA ASP A 38 -8.18 3.43 -2.57
C ASP A 38 -7.72 3.29 -1.12
N LEU A 39 -6.86 2.30 -0.84
CA LEU A 39 -6.29 2.11 0.49
C LEU A 39 -5.40 3.30 0.91
N VAL A 40 -4.54 3.79 0.01
CA VAL A 40 -3.62 4.90 0.28
C VAL A 40 -4.39 6.20 0.52
N ASP A 41 -5.44 6.46 -0.27
CA ASP A 41 -6.30 7.63 -0.13
C ASP A 41 -7.03 7.65 1.22
N ARG A 42 -7.34 6.47 1.76
CA ARG A 42 -8.10 6.30 3.01
C ARG A 42 -7.23 5.96 4.22
N LEU A 43 -5.90 6.07 4.12
CA LEU A 43 -4.98 5.75 5.22
C LEU A 43 -5.33 6.45 6.53
N ASP A 44 -5.82 7.70 6.45
CA ASP A 44 -6.18 8.51 7.62
C ASP A 44 -7.47 8.03 8.33
N GLU A 45 -8.26 7.18 7.67
CA GLU A 45 -9.49 6.57 8.19
C GLU A 45 -9.30 5.15 8.73
N LEU A 46 -8.12 4.55 8.51
CA LEU A 46 -7.86 3.14 8.76
C LEU A 46 -6.88 2.94 9.90
N THR A 47 -7.10 1.89 10.70
CA THR A 47 -6.11 1.48 11.69
C THR A 47 -4.97 0.71 11.03
N GLU A 48 -3.83 0.65 11.71
CA GLU A 48 -2.66 -0.12 11.26
C GLU A 48 -3.02 -1.60 10.98
N GLU A 49 -3.87 -2.22 11.79
CA GLU A 49 -4.35 -3.59 11.57
C GLU A 49 -5.14 -3.74 10.28
N GLN A 50 -6.03 -2.79 9.97
CA GLN A 50 -6.84 -2.81 8.75
C GLN A 50 -5.99 -2.61 7.51
N ILE A 51 -4.97 -1.75 7.60
CA ILE A 51 -3.99 -1.53 6.55
C ILE A 51 -3.20 -2.82 6.29
N LYS A 52 -2.70 -3.47 7.35
CA LYS A 52 -1.96 -4.74 7.24
C LYS A 52 -2.81 -5.86 6.64
N GLU A 53 -4.06 -6.00 7.05
CA GLU A 53 -4.95 -7.05 6.52
C GLU A 53 -5.19 -6.88 5.02
N ARG A 54 -5.36 -5.64 4.55
CA ARG A 54 -5.57 -5.36 3.13
C ARG A 54 -4.29 -5.45 2.31
N LEU A 55 -3.19 -4.86 2.79
CA LEU A 55 -1.90 -4.93 2.10
C LEU A 55 -1.33 -6.36 2.06
N GLY A 56 -1.57 -7.15 3.11
CA GLY A 56 -1.15 -8.55 3.19
C GLY A 56 -1.77 -9.45 2.12
N ARG A 57 -2.81 -9.00 1.41
CA ARG A 57 -3.37 -9.71 0.25
C ARG A 57 -2.49 -9.59 -1.00
N PHE A 58 -1.71 -8.52 -1.11
CA PHE A 58 -0.88 -8.21 -2.27
C PHE A 58 0.59 -8.60 -2.10
N ILE A 59 1.04 -8.90 -0.87
CA ILE A 59 2.40 -9.33 -0.57
C ILE A 59 2.40 -10.84 -0.33
N PRO A 60 2.79 -11.66 -1.32
CA PRO A 60 2.91 -13.10 -1.13
C PRO A 60 4.06 -13.37 -0.13
N GLY A 61 3.71 -13.75 1.09
CA GLY A 61 4.68 -14.15 2.13
C GLY A 61 4.35 -13.70 3.56
N ASP A 62 3.43 -12.75 3.77
CA ASP A 62 3.15 -12.24 5.14
C ASP A 62 2.12 -13.10 5.91
N GLN A 63 1.51 -14.09 5.25
CA GLN A 63 0.73 -15.13 5.94
C GLN A 63 1.62 -16.18 6.62
N ASP A 64 2.91 -16.25 6.30
CA ASP A 64 3.86 -17.19 6.92
C ASP A 64 4.51 -16.65 8.21
N VAL A 65 4.44 -15.34 8.47
CA VAL A 65 5.07 -14.71 9.66
C VAL A 65 4.23 -14.91 10.93
N ARG A 66 3.11 -15.65 10.86
CA ARG A 66 2.30 -16.06 12.03
C ARG A 66 2.55 -17.50 12.52
N LEU A 67 3.63 -18.14 12.08
CA LEU A 67 4.08 -19.42 12.65
C LEU A 67 5.61 -19.43 12.84
N ALA A 68 6.11 -18.66 13.82
CA ALA A 68 7.40 -18.92 14.48
C ALA A 68 7.37 -18.39 15.92
#